data_AF-A0A482XGJ9-F1
#
_entry.id   AF-A0A482XGJ9-F1
#
_cell.length_a   1.000
_cell.length_b   1.000
_cell.length_c   1.000
_cell.angle_alpha   90.00
_cell.angle_beta   90.00
_cell.angle_gamma   90.00
#
_symmetry.space_group_name_H-M   'P 1'
#
loop_
_entity.id
_entity.type
_entity.pdbx_description
1 polymer ?
#
loop_
_entity_poly.entity_id
_entity_poly.type
_entity_poly.pdbx_seq_one_letter_code
_entity_poly.pdbx_strand_id
1 'polypeptide(L)'
;MYKSEDVSVGVWLAPLNIKRLHDQRFDTEFLSRGCLNKHLVTHKHSNRVLRHLYSETVTHGRMCTQEVLSRPSYNYNWQAPPSLCCNRNESTILVH
;
A
#
# COMPACT_ATOMS: atom_id res chain seq x y z
N MET A 1 16.91 22.42 5.74
CA MET A 1 16.04 22.07 4.60
C MET A 1 15.92 20.55 4.54
N TYR A 2 14.72 19.99 4.39
CA TYR A 2 14.51 18.54 4.32
C TYR A 2 15.10 17.96 3.03
N LYS A 3 15.60 16.71 3.09
CA LYS A 3 16.18 16.01 1.92
C LYS A 3 15.23 15.00 1.26
N SER A 4 14.13 14.69 1.93
CA SER A 4 13.09 13.78 1.43
C SER A 4 11.95 14.60 0.84
N GLU A 5 11.53 14.22 -0.36
CA GLU A 5 10.40 14.83 -1.07
C GLU A 5 9.10 14.61 -0.30
N ASP A 6 8.79 13.38 0.12
CA ASP A 6 7.63 13.05 0.95
C ASP A 6 7.54 13.89 2.23
N VAL A 7 8.67 14.07 2.94
CA VAL A 7 8.72 14.91 4.16
C VAL A 7 8.50 16.38 3.81
N SER A 8 9.08 16.85 2.69
CA SER A 8 8.93 18.23 2.24
C SER A 8 7.48 18.56 1.90
N VAL A 9 6.79 17.68 1.17
CA VAL A 9 5.36 17.81 0.86
C VAL A 9 4.53 17.75 2.14
N GLY A 10 4.85 16.83 3.05
CA GLY A 10 4.17 16.72 4.34
C GLY A 10 4.23 18.02 5.15
N VAL A 11 5.40 18.66 5.22
CA VAL A 11 5.61 19.93 5.94
C VAL A 11 4.95 21.11 5.22
N TRP A 12 5.03 21.17 3.88
CA TRP A 12 4.36 22.21 3.09
C TRP A 12 2.84 22.19 3.29
N LEU A 13 2.26 21.01 3.43
CA LEU A 13 0.83 20.81 3.68
C LEU A 13 0.44 20.83 5.17
N ALA A 14 1.40 20.95 6.10
CA ALA A 14 1.14 20.92 7.54
C ALA A 14 0.22 22.06 8.05
N PRO A 15 0.35 23.33 7.60
CA PRO A 15 -0.50 24.42 8.08
C PRO A 15 -1.91 24.41 7.47
N LEU A 16 -2.19 23.54 6.49
CA LEU A 16 -3.49 23.45 5.84
C LEU A 16 -4.42 22.53 6.63
N ASN A 17 -5.69 22.91 6.74
CA ASN A 17 -6.73 22.07 7.33
C ASN A 17 -7.17 20.97 6.34
N ILE A 18 -6.33 19.93 6.20
CA ILE A 18 -6.58 18.80 5.30
C ILE A 18 -6.70 17.49 6.08
N LYS A 19 -7.63 16.64 5.66
CA LYS A 19 -7.81 15.30 6.22
C LYS A 19 -6.88 14.31 5.53
N ARG A 20 -5.95 13.72 6.29
CA ARG A 20 -5.08 12.63 5.81
C ARG A 20 -5.72 11.30 6.19
N LEU A 21 -5.86 10.40 5.21
CA LEU A 21 -6.47 9.08 5.41
C LEU A 21 -5.46 8.01 4.96
N HIS A 22 -5.29 6.99 5.79
CA HIS A 22 -4.52 5.81 5.41
C HIS A 22 -5.42 4.85 4.63
N ASP A 23 -5.00 4.46 3.43
CA ASP A 23 -5.71 3.48 2.60
C ASP A 23 -4.81 2.25 2.36
N GLN A 24 -5.25 1.10 2.85
CA GLN A 24 -4.51 -0.15 2.73
C GLN A 24 -4.36 -0.64 1.28
N ARG A 25 -5.10 -0.07 0.32
CA ARG A 25 -4.97 -0.41 -1.09
C ARG A 25 -3.70 0.15 -1.73
N PHE A 26 -2.97 1.00 -1.03
CA PHE A 26 -1.63 1.47 -1.41
C PHE A 26 -0.57 0.59 -0.74
N ASP A 27 -0.04 -0.40 -1.46
CA ASP A 27 1.01 -1.32 -1.02
C ASP A 27 2.42 -0.74 -1.21
N THR A 28 2.72 0.33 -0.48
CA THR A 28 3.99 1.04 -0.54
C THR A 28 4.84 0.88 0.72
N GLU A 29 4.53 -0.11 1.55
CA GLU A 29 5.35 -0.44 2.72
C GLU A 29 6.77 -0.91 2.31
N PHE A 30 7.69 -1.04 3.27
CA PHE A 30 9.06 -1.47 2.96
C PHE A 30 9.14 -2.91 2.40
N LEU A 31 8.18 -3.77 2.75
CA LEU A 31 7.98 -5.11 2.18
C LEU A 31 6.61 -5.19 1.51
N SER A 32 6.55 -5.86 0.37
CA SER A 32 5.29 -6.15 -0.31
C SER A 32 4.38 -7.00 0.55
N ARG A 33 3.07 -6.75 0.44
CA ARG A 33 2.03 -7.61 1.02
C ARG A 33 1.58 -8.73 0.06
N GLY A 34 2.22 -8.84 -1.10
CA GLY A 34 1.88 -9.78 -2.16
C GLY A 34 1.01 -9.14 -3.26
N CYS A 35 0.36 -9.96 -4.07
CA CYS A 35 -0.48 -9.49 -5.17
C CYS A 35 -1.95 -9.65 -4.78
N LEU A 36 -2.67 -8.53 -4.64
CA LEU A 36 -4.11 -8.52 -4.39
C LEU A 36 -4.79 -7.60 -5.40
N ASN A 37 -5.85 -8.07 -6.04
CA ASN A 37 -6.65 -7.32 -7.02
C ASN A 37 -7.34 -6.09 -6.40
N LYS A 38 -7.47 -6.05 -5.07
CA LYS A 38 -7.97 -4.87 -4.35
C LYS A 38 -6.97 -3.71 -4.29
N HIS A 39 -5.69 -3.94 -4.58
CA HIS A 39 -4.67 -2.89 -4.52
C HIS A 39 -4.83 -1.89 -5.66
N LEU A 40 -4.72 -0.59 -5.34
CA LEU A 40 -4.68 0.51 -6.32
C LEU A 40 -3.24 0.81 -6.75
N VAL A 41 -2.32 0.71 -5.80
CA VAL A 41 -0.88 0.86 -6.01
C VAL A 41 -0.21 -0.34 -5.38
N THR A 42 0.65 -1.02 -6.13
CA THR A 42 1.40 -2.17 -5.64
C THR A 42 2.85 -1.81 -5.30
N HIS A 43 3.53 -2.71 -4.59
CA HIS A 43 4.94 -2.55 -4.23
C HIS A 43 5.84 -2.47 -5.47
N LYS A 44 7.11 -2.12 -5.26
CA LYS A 44 8.10 -2.00 -6.34
C LYS A 44 8.18 -3.28 -7.18
N HIS A 45 7.98 -3.12 -8.48
CA HIS A 45 8.07 -4.21 -9.46
C HIS A 45 9.17 -3.95 -10.51
N SER A 46 9.59 -5.01 -11.18
CA SER A 46 10.41 -4.90 -12.39
C SER A 46 9.55 -4.49 -13.59
N ASN A 47 10.19 -3.94 -14.64
CA ASN A 47 9.51 -3.57 -15.87
C ASN A 47 8.72 -4.73 -16.51
N ARG A 48 9.26 -5.95 -16.43
CA ARG A 48 8.58 -7.16 -16.95
C ARG A 48 7.29 -7.43 -16.20
N VAL A 49 7.32 -7.33 -14.87
CA VAL A 49 6.14 -7.56 -14.02
C VAL A 49 5.11 -6.47 -14.26
N LEU A 50 5.50 -5.20 -14.35
CA LEU A 50 4.55 -4.11 -14.66
C LEU A 50 3.80 -4.32 -15.98
N ARG A 51 4.51 -4.76 -17.03
CA ARG A 51 3.88 -5.08 -18.32
C ARG A 51 2.89 -6.25 -18.20
N HIS A 52 3.22 -7.26 -17.40
CA HIS A 52 2.32 -8.38 -17.14
C HIS A 52 1.07 -7.93 -16.38
N LEU A 53 1.21 -7.20 -15.28
CA LEU A 53 0.08 -6.67 -14.50
C LEU A 53 -0.83 -5.79 -15.36
N TYR A 54 -0.23 -4.94 -16.21
CA TYR A 54 -0.97 -4.11 -17.16
C TYR A 54 -1.75 -4.97 -18.17
N SER A 55 -1.10 -5.97 -18.77
CA SER A 55 -1.75 -6.89 -19.70
C SER A 55 -2.96 -7.57 -19.05
N GLU A 56 -2.78 -8.18 -17.88
CA GLU A 56 -3.85 -8.85 -17.14
C GLU A 56 -5.00 -7.89 -16.82
N THR A 57 -4.68 -6.66 -16.43
CA THR A 57 -5.70 -5.63 -16.12
C THR A 57 -6.53 -5.28 -17.35
N VAL A 58 -5.90 -5.11 -18.51
CA VAL A 58 -6.59 -4.75 -19.75
C VAL A 58 -7.38 -5.92 -20.33
N THR A 59 -6.85 -7.15 -20.26
CA THR A 59 -7.49 -8.33 -20.87
C THR A 59 -8.57 -8.94 -19.98
N HIS A 60 -8.35 -8.99 -18.67
CA HIS A 60 -9.20 -9.72 -17.73
C HIS A 60 -9.90 -8.82 -16.70
N GLY A 61 -9.58 -7.52 -16.65
CA GLY A 61 -10.11 -6.62 -15.64
C GLY A 61 -9.57 -6.87 -14.23
N ARG A 62 -8.50 -7.67 -14.09
CA ARG A 62 -7.85 -8.02 -12.82
C ARG A 62 -6.34 -7.94 -12.96
N MET A 63 -5.64 -7.52 -11.90
CA MET A 63 -4.20 -7.28 -11.95
C MET A 63 -3.38 -8.56 -11.73
N CYS A 64 -3.83 -9.40 -10.81
CA CYS A 64 -3.18 -10.63 -10.38
C CYS A 64 -3.86 -11.84 -11.02
N THR A 65 -3.08 -12.67 -11.70
CA THR A 65 -3.54 -13.97 -12.22
C THR A 65 -3.93 -14.92 -11.07
N GLN A 66 -3.19 -14.86 -9.96
CA GLN A 66 -3.52 -15.50 -8.69
C GLN A 66 -3.21 -14.49 -7.56
N GLU A 67 -4.14 -14.34 -6.61
CA GLU A 67 -3.92 -13.50 -5.45
C GLU A 67 -3.06 -14.23 -4.43
N VAL A 68 -2.06 -13.53 -3.89
CA VAL A 68 -1.15 -14.05 -2.87
C VAL A 68 -1.00 -12.99 -1.79
N LEU A 69 -1.28 -13.36 -0.55
CA LEU A 69 -1.04 -12.52 0.62
C LEU A 69 0.24 -12.97 1.32
N SER A 70 1.30 -12.20 1.18
CA SER A 70 2.59 -12.48 1.84
C SER A 70 2.72 -11.85 3.22
N ARG A 71 1.95 -10.77 3.50
CA ARG A 71 2.01 -10.06 4.78
C ARG A 71 0.70 -9.34 5.07
N PRO A 72 0.17 -9.39 6.30
CA PRO A 72 -1.08 -8.72 6.64
C PRO A 72 -0.96 -7.19 6.61
N SER A 73 -2.02 -6.52 6.17
CA SER A 73 -2.15 -5.06 6.27
C SER A 73 -2.46 -4.64 7.71
N TYR A 74 -2.34 -3.34 7.98
CA TYR A 74 -2.76 -2.74 9.26
C TYR A 74 -3.61 -1.50 8.98
N ASN A 75 -4.58 -1.22 9.85
CA ASN A 75 -5.31 0.04 9.80
C ASN A 75 -4.59 1.03 10.71
N TYR A 76 -4.18 2.18 10.16
CA TYR A 76 -3.50 3.20 10.94
C TYR A 76 -4.47 3.81 11.96
N ASN A 77 -4.21 3.60 13.24
CA ASN A 77 -4.95 4.19 14.35
C ASN A 77 -4.42 5.59 14.67
N TRP A 78 -5.16 6.62 14.23
CA TRP A 78 -4.82 8.03 14.46
C TRP A 78 -4.97 8.49 15.92
N GLN A 79 -5.67 7.72 16.75
CA GLN A 79 -5.83 7.99 18.18
C GLN A 79 -4.70 7.38 19.03
N ALA A 80 -3.89 6.50 18.45
CA ALA A 80 -2.76 5.87 19.13
C ALA A 80 -1.44 6.62 18.85
N PRO A 81 -0.46 6.54 19.76
CA PRO A 81 0.88 7.05 19.47
C PRO A 81 1.52 6.28 18.30
N PRO A 82 2.51 6.87 17.60
CA PRO A 82 3.15 6.22 16.44
C PRO A 82 3.72 4.83 16.71
N SER A 83 4.13 4.54 17.94
CA SER A 83 4.62 3.21 18.35
C SER A 83 3.53 2.13 18.40
N LEU A 84 2.25 2.53 18.48
CA LEU A 84 1.09 1.63 18.64
C LEU A 84 0.03 1.81 17.54
N CYS A 85 0.30 2.64 16.53
CA CYS A 85 -0.64 2.96 15.46
C CYS A 85 -1.06 1.77 14.60
N CYS A 86 -0.23 0.73 14.54
CA CYS A 86 -0.09 -0.08 13.34
C CYS A 86 -0.13 -1.59 13.65
N ASN A 87 -1.08 -1.99 14.50
CA ASN A 87 -1.31 -3.39 14.87
C ASN A 87 -1.86 -4.20 13.69
N ARG A 88 -1.21 -5.33 13.39
CA ARG A 88 -1.58 -6.27 12.33
C ARG A 88 -2.37 -7.42 12.93
N ASN A 89 -3.60 -7.14 13.33
CA ASN A 89 -4.49 -8.16 13.92
C ASN A 89 -5.24 -8.96 12.84
N GLU A 90 -5.20 -8.53 11.59
CA GLU A 90 -5.82 -9.22 10.44
C GLU A 90 -4.95 -10.41 10.02
N SER A 91 -5.04 -11.53 10.75
CA SER A 91 -4.60 -12.84 10.26
C SER A 91 -5.63 -13.38 9.26
N THR A 92 -5.85 -12.68 8.15
CA THR A 92 -6.94 -13.00 7.21
C THR A 92 -6.35 -13.53 5.90
N ILE A 93 -6.33 -14.87 5.83
CA ILE A 93 -6.19 -15.77 4.67
C ILE A 93 -4.78 -15.83 4.05
N LEU A 94 -4.01 -16.84 4.49
CA LEU A 94 -3.02 -17.49 3.64
C LEU A 94 -3.78 -18.18 2.50
N VAL A 95 -3.88 -17.54 1.34
CA VAL A 95 -4.30 -18.24 0.12
C VAL A 95 -3.08 -19.07 -0.31
N HIS A 96 -3.21 -20.39 -0.22
CA HIS A 96 -2.23 -21.38 -0.73
C HIS A 96 -2.03 -21.23 -2.24
#